data_AF-A0A356X531-F1
#
_entry.id   AF-A0A356X531-F1
#
_cell.length_a   1.000
_cell.length_b   1.000
_cell.length_c   1.000
_cell.angle_alpha   90.00
_cell.angle_beta   90.00
_cell.angle_gamma   90.00
#
_symmetry.space_group_name_H-M   'P 1'
#
loop_
_entity.id
_entity.type
_entity.pdbx_description
1 polymer ?
#
loop_
_entity_poly.entity_id
_entity_poly.type
_entity_poly.pdbx_seq_one_letter_code
_entity_poly.pdbx_strand_id
1 'polypeptide(L)'
;TLFTGMGVLFAFAGVAFIIMGGDGTLSFESETFVGNLITLLAAVCWASFTILSRKYLRVYSPLQYSAFMSVVGLVGLLLIGLPFLIKLDWSQISIIGYGGVFYSGALSVGLAYIIWNYGIKKIGAVRTAAYQNLVPVLGLVFGLVLLGEELSVLQYIGAALVITGIVLARLKLNRIFKK
;
A
#
# COMPACT_ATOMS: atom_id res chain seq x y z
N THR A 1 1.94 -22.74 7.74
CA THR A 1 1.35 -22.92 6.40
C THR A 1 -0.15 -22.82 6.45
N LEU A 2 -0.91 -23.75 7.04
CA LEU A 2 -2.40 -23.71 7.02
C LEU A 2 -3.00 -22.42 7.63
N PHE A 3 -2.65 -22.09 8.89
CA PHE A 3 -3.14 -20.88 9.57
C PHE A 3 -2.72 -19.56 8.89
N THR A 4 -1.56 -19.53 8.24
CA THR A 4 -1.10 -18.37 7.48
C THR A 4 -1.94 -18.19 6.22
N GLY A 5 -2.24 -19.29 5.51
CA GLY A 5 -3.15 -19.26 4.35
C GLY A 5 -4.55 -18.81 4.74
N MET A 6 -5.10 -19.36 5.83
CA MET A 6 -6.41 -18.93 6.36
C MET A 6 -6.40 -17.44 6.74
N GLY A 7 -5.35 -16.97 7.43
CA GLY A 7 -5.24 -15.56 7.80
C GLY A 7 -5.15 -14.62 6.58
N VAL A 8 -4.45 -15.03 5.53
CA VAL A 8 -4.40 -14.29 4.25
C VAL A 8 -5.77 -14.26 3.57
N LEU A 9 -6.48 -15.40 3.53
CA LEU A 9 -7.84 -15.45 2.97
C LEU A 9 -8.82 -14.55 3.73
N PHE A 10 -8.76 -14.55 5.06
CA PHE A 10 -9.57 -13.67 5.90
C PHE A 10 -9.25 -12.19 5.66
N ALA A 11 -7.97 -11.84 5.58
CA ALA A 11 -7.57 -10.48 5.26
C ALA A 11 -8.05 -10.05 3.86
N PHE A 12 -7.91 -10.92 2.87
CA PHE A 12 -8.35 -10.66 1.50
C PHE A 12 -9.88 -10.49 1.41
N ALA A 13 -10.64 -11.39 2.05
CA ALA A 13 -12.09 -11.29 2.14
C ALA A 13 -12.51 -9.99 2.86
N GLY A 14 -11.84 -9.63 3.95
CA GLY A 14 -12.09 -8.39 4.66
C GLY A 14 -11.88 -7.15 3.79
N VAL A 15 -10.80 -7.10 3.00
CA VAL A 15 -10.56 -6.02 2.03
C VAL A 15 -11.68 -5.97 0.98
N ALA A 16 -12.12 -7.11 0.46
CA ALA A 16 -13.22 -7.15 -0.49
C ALA A 16 -14.52 -6.57 0.10
N PHE A 17 -14.83 -6.88 1.35
CA PHE A 17 -16.01 -6.32 2.05
C PHE A 17 -15.90 -4.82 2.27
N ILE A 18 -14.70 -4.31 2.59
CA ILE A 18 -14.45 -2.87 2.69
C ILE A 18 -14.74 -2.17 1.36
N ILE A 19 -14.26 -2.75 0.25
CA ILE A 19 -14.45 -2.18 -1.10
C ILE A 19 -15.93 -2.23 -1.51
N MET A 20 -16.61 -3.37 -1.28
CA MET A 20 -18.04 -3.55 -1.59
C MET A 20 -18.95 -2.65 -0.75
N GLY A 21 -18.50 -2.28 0.45
CA GLY A 21 -19.25 -1.41 1.34
C GLY A 21 -19.10 0.08 1.05
N GLY A 22 -18.30 0.48 0.05
CA GLY A 22 -18.23 1.85 -0.44
C GLY A 22 -19.24 2.11 -1.56
N ASP A 23 -19.42 3.37 -1.95
CA ASP A 23 -20.42 3.81 -2.94
C ASP A 23 -20.09 3.42 -4.40
N GLY A 24 -19.03 2.65 -4.62
CA GLY A 24 -18.60 2.22 -5.96
C GLY A 24 -19.47 1.10 -6.51
N THR A 25 -20.06 1.29 -7.69
CA THR A 25 -20.72 0.20 -8.42
C THR A 25 -19.68 -0.79 -8.93
N LEU A 26 -19.83 -2.08 -8.58
CA LEU A 26 -19.04 -3.15 -9.19
C LEU A 26 -19.45 -3.34 -10.65
N SER A 27 -18.77 -2.65 -11.56
CA SER A 27 -18.95 -2.84 -13.00
C SER A 27 -17.91 -3.83 -13.53
N PHE A 28 -18.38 -4.91 -14.17
CA PHE A 28 -17.54 -5.83 -14.96
C PHE A 28 -17.55 -5.43 -16.44
N GLU A 29 -17.74 -4.15 -16.72
CA GLU A 29 -17.81 -3.62 -18.06
C GLU A 29 -16.45 -3.72 -18.75
N SER A 30 -16.47 -4.00 -20.05
CA SER A 30 -15.27 -4.17 -20.87
C SER A 30 -14.36 -2.95 -20.86
N GLU A 31 -14.90 -1.76 -20.64
CA GLU A 31 -14.13 -0.50 -20.60
C GLU A 31 -13.10 -0.47 -19.45
N THR A 32 -13.35 -1.19 -18.36
CA THR A 32 -12.43 -1.25 -17.20
C THR A 32 -11.36 -2.34 -17.33
N PHE A 33 -11.48 -3.24 -18.32
CA PHE A 33 -10.63 -4.43 -18.43
C PHE A 33 -9.14 -4.10 -18.50
N VAL A 34 -8.77 -3.08 -19.28
CA VAL A 34 -7.38 -2.62 -19.41
C VAL A 34 -6.86 -2.07 -18.09
N GLY A 35 -7.66 -1.27 -17.37
CA GLY A 35 -7.31 -0.74 -16.05
C GLY A 35 -7.11 -1.84 -15.01
N ASN A 36 -7.96 -2.86 -15.03
CA ASN A 36 -7.84 -4.05 -14.16
C ASN A 36 -6.53 -4.80 -14.44
N LEU A 37 -6.17 -4.98 -15.71
CA LEU A 37 -4.93 -5.64 -16.10
C LEU A 37 -3.69 -4.83 -15.66
N ILE A 38 -3.70 -3.50 -15.85
CA ILE A 38 -2.63 -2.61 -15.39
C ILE A 38 -2.47 -2.69 -13.87
N THR A 39 -3.58 -2.70 -13.13
CA THR A 39 -3.56 -2.82 -11.66
C THR A 39 -2.99 -4.15 -11.20
N LEU A 40 -3.34 -5.25 -11.89
CA LEU A 40 -2.77 -6.58 -11.61
C LEU A 40 -1.26 -6.60 -11.87
N LEU A 41 -0.80 -6.03 -12.99
CA LEU A 41 0.63 -5.91 -13.31
C LEU A 41 1.35 -5.06 -12.26
N ALA A 42 0.75 -3.95 -11.82
CA ALA A 42 1.29 -3.11 -10.76
C ALA A 42 1.45 -3.88 -9.44
N ALA A 43 0.47 -4.73 -9.08
CA ALA A 43 0.56 -5.58 -7.90
C ALA A 43 1.71 -6.61 -8.00
N VAL A 44 1.92 -7.20 -9.18
CA VAL A 44 3.06 -8.12 -9.44
C VAL A 44 4.40 -7.37 -9.35
N CYS A 45 4.49 -6.17 -9.90
CA CYS A 45 5.67 -5.31 -9.77
C CYS A 45 5.96 -4.97 -8.31
N TRP A 46 4.92 -4.60 -7.54
CA TRP A 46 5.03 -4.30 -6.11
C TRP A 46 5.52 -5.51 -5.29
N ALA A 47 4.96 -6.68 -5.53
CA ALA A 47 5.35 -7.92 -4.86
C ALA A 47 6.81 -8.28 -5.20
N SER A 48 7.19 -8.17 -6.47
CA SER A 48 8.55 -8.42 -6.96
C SER A 48 9.55 -7.46 -6.32
N PHE A 49 9.23 -6.16 -6.29
CA PHE A 49 10.01 -5.14 -5.58
C PHE A 49 10.20 -5.50 -4.10
N THR A 50 9.11 -5.85 -3.40
CA THR A 50 9.13 -6.18 -1.97
C THR A 50 10.00 -7.40 -1.66
N ILE A 51 10.02 -8.40 -2.55
CA ILE A 51 10.85 -9.61 -2.39
C ILE A 51 12.32 -9.29 -2.73
N LEU A 52 12.57 -8.61 -3.85
CA LEU A 52 13.92 -8.31 -4.35
C LEU A 52 14.65 -7.32 -3.44
N SER A 53 13.97 -6.31 -2.91
CA SER A 53 14.52 -5.33 -1.99
C SER A 53 15.17 -5.98 -0.77
N ARG A 54 14.63 -7.11 -0.28
CA ARG A 54 15.22 -7.88 0.82
C ARG A 54 16.67 -8.29 0.55
N LYS A 55 17.02 -8.62 -0.71
CA LYS A 55 18.39 -8.99 -1.09
C LYS A 55 19.32 -7.78 -0.96
N TYR A 56 18.92 -6.63 -1.47
CA TYR A 56 19.70 -5.40 -1.46
C TYR A 56 19.81 -4.78 -0.06
N LEU A 57 18.76 -4.86 0.75
CA LEU A 57 18.72 -4.36 2.13
C LEU A 57 19.64 -5.11 3.10
N ARG A 58 20.20 -6.26 2.69
CA ARG A 58 21.29 -6.93 3.43
C ARG A 58 22.61 -6.19 3.30
N VAL A 59 22.84 -5.51 2.18
CA VAL A 59 24.09 -4.80 1.87
C VAL A 59 23.94 -3.30 2.14
N TYR A 60 22.83 -2.71 1.71
CA TYR A 60 22.57 -1.28 1.82
C TYR A 60 21.71 -0.94 3.05
N SER A 61 21.84 0.29 3.56
CA SER A 61 20.90 0.80 4.55
C SER A 61 19.52 1.08 3.93
N PRO A 62 18.41 1.00 4.69
CA PRO A 62 17.08 1.34 4.20
C PRO A 62 17.01 2.73 3.57
N LEU A 63 17.72 3.71 4.14
CA LEU A 63 17.77 5.07 3.62
C LEU A 63 18.47 5.13 2.25
N GLN A 64 19.67 4.55 2.13
CA GLN A 64 20.41 4.52 0.86
C GLN A 64 19.61 3.83 -0.25
N TYR A 65 18.99 2.69 0.07
CA TYR A 65 18.19 1.95 -0.89
C TYR A 65 16.94 2.74 -1.31
N SER A 66 16.23 3.36 -0.36
CA SER A 66 15.06 4.20 -0.66
C SER A 66 15.44 5.41 -1.50
N ALA A 67 16.55 6.08 -1.20
CA ALA A 67 17.04 7.23 -1.97
C ALA A 67 17.39 6.83 -3.41
N PHE A 68 18.15 5.74 -3.59
CA PHE A 68 18.49 5.23 -4.91
C PHE A 68 17.25 4.91 -5.74
N MET A 69 16.27 4.20 -5.15
CA MET A 69 15.02 3.89 -5.84
C MET A 69 14.17 5.11 -6.13
N SER A 70 14.19 6.12 -5.25
CA SER A 70 13.49 7.38 -5.48
C SER A 70 14.08 8.14 -6.67
N VAL A 71 15.40 8.11 -6.85
CA VAL A 71 16.06 8.71 -8.03
C VAL A 71 15.70 7.95 -9.31
N VAL A 72 15.72 6.62 -9.30
CA VAL A 72 15.31 5.81 -10.46
C VAL A 72 13.84 6.06 -10.81
N GLY A 73 12.97 6.09 -9.80
CA GLY A 73 11.56 6.41 -9.95
C GLY A 73 11.33 7.82 -10.48
N LEU A 74 12.09 8.80 -10.00
CA LEU A 74 12.07 10.18 -10.48
C LEU A 74 12.37 10.25 -11.98
N VAL A 75 13.43 9.58 -12.45
CA VAL A 75 13.77 9.56 -13.88
C VAL A 75 12.64 8.92 -14.71
N GLY A 76 12.12 7.76 -14.29
CA GLY A 76 11.05 7.08 -15.00
C GLY A 76 9.75 7.90 -15.05
N LEU A 77 9.34 8.47 -13.92
CA LEU A 77 8.14 9.31 -13.83
C LEU A 77 8.31 10.65 -14.55
N LEU A 78 9.52 11.24 -14.56
CA LEU A 78 9.79 12.43 -15.37
C LEU A 78 9.62 12.14 -16.85
N LEU A 79 10.16 11.04 -17.37
CA LEU A 79 10.04 10.73 -18.80
C LEU A 79 8.57 10.59 -19.25
N ILE A 80 7.73 9.98 -18.41
CA ILE A 80 6.30 9.80 -18.68
C ILE A 80 5.53 11.10 -18.42
N GLY A 81 5.88 11.82 -17.36
CA GLY A 81 5.16 12.99 -16.85
C GLY A 81 5.53 14.31 -17.53
N LEU A 82 6.69 14.39 -18.20
CA LEU A 82 7.20 15.63 -18.79
C LEU A 82 6.21 16.31 -19.76
N PRO A 83 5.51 15.59 -20.67
CA PRO A 83 4.53 16.22 -21.55
C PRO A 83 3.38 16.88 -20.79
N PHE A 84 3.01 16.35 -19.62
CA PHE A 84 1.95 16.89 -18.77
C PHE A 84 2.45 18.09 -17.96
N LEU A 85 3.69 18.03 -17.44
CA LEU A 85 4.31 19.14 -16.71
C LEU A 85 4.51 20.39 -17.58
N ILE A 86 4.82 20.21 -18.87
CA ILE A 86 4.98 21.32 -19.82
C ILE A 86 3.63 22.01 -20.09
N LYS A 87 2.54 21.25 -20.11
CA LYS A 87 1.18 21.77 -20.33
C LYS A 87 0.51 22.31 -19.07
N LEU A 88 1.12 22.09 -17.90
CA LEU A 88 0.58 22.49 -16.61
C LEU A 88 0.72 24.00 -16.42
N ASP A 89 -0.38 24.67 -16.15
CA ASP A 89 -0.34 26.08 -15.72
C ASP A 89 0.04 26.17 -14.23
N TRP A 90 1.31 26.42 -13.98
CA TRP A 90 1.86 26.53 -12.62
C TRP A 90 1.26 27.70 -11.82
N SER A 91 0.68 28.70 -12.48
CA SER A 91 0.05 29.83 -11.79
C SER A 91 -1.27 29.47 -11.09
N GLN A 92 -1.92 28.38 -11.51
CA GLN A 92 -3.15 27.86 -10.92
C GLN A 92 -2.91 27.06 -9.63
N ILE A 93 -1.65 26.74 -9.31
CA ILE A 93 -1.31 25.93 -8.14
C ILE A 93 -1.23 26.83 -6.93
N SER A 94 -2.17 26.65 -6.00
CA SER A 94 -2.17 27.38 -4.73
C SER A 94 -1.01 26.96 -3.82
N ILE A 95 -0.68 27.80 -2.84
CA ILE A 95 0.31 27.45 -1.80
C ILE A 95 -0.05 26.15 -1.06
N ILE A 96 -1.35 25.89 -0.88
CA ILE A 96 -1.87 24.66 -0.28
C ILE A 96 -1.59 23.48 -1.22
N GLY A 97 -1.75 23.66 -2.54
CA GLY A 97 -1.39 22.66 -3.54
C GLY A 97 0.08 22.26 -3.48
N TYR A 98 0.99 23.24 -3.42
CA TYR A 98 2.42 22.98 -3.20
C TYR A 98 2.70 22.27 -1.87
N GLY A 99 2.02 22.69 -0.79
CA GLY A 99 2.09 22.01 0.50
C GLY A 99 1.64 20.55 0.42
N GLY A 100 0.56 20.26 -0.33
CA GLY A 100 0.06 18.92 -0.58
C GLY A 100 1.04 18.05 -1.35
N VAL A 101 1.69 18.60 -2.39
CA VAL A 101 2.75 17.91 -3.14
C VAL A 101 3.93 17.57 -2.24
N PHE A 102 4.38 18.53 -1.43
CA PHE A 102 5.48 18.30 -0.49
C PHE A 102 5.12 17.25 0.57
N TYR A 103 3.93 17.36 1.16
CA TYR A 103 3.41 16.38 2.13
C TYR A 103 3.33 14.97 1.53
N SER A 104 2.80 14.86 0.32
CA SER A 104 2.68 13.58 -0.39
C SER A 104 4.07 12.98 -0.70
N GLY A 105 4.96 13.77 -1.29
CA GLY A 105 6.29 13.30 -1.71
C GLY A 105 7.24 12.99 -0.54
N ALA A 106 7.39 13.92 0.41
CA ALA A 106 8.37 13.79 1.48
C ALA A 106 7.89 12.85 2.60
N LEU A 107 6.66 13.06 3.09
CA LEU A 107 6.13 12.34 4.24
C LEU A 107 5.42 11.05 3.84
N SER A 108 4.44 11.15 2.93
CA SER A 108 3.63 9.98 2.58
C SER A 108 4.39 8.96 1.75
N VAL A 109 5.31 9.41 0.89
CA VAL A 109 6.14 8.54 0.04
C VAL A 109 7.52 8.34 0.65
N GLY A 110 8.32 9.39 0.79
CA GLY A 110 9.72 9.29 1.22
C GLY A 110 9.90 8.60 2.57
N LEU A 111 9.27 9.14 3.63
CA LEU A 111 9.35 8.56 4.97
C LEU A 111 8.71 7.17 5.04
N ALA A 112 7.56 6.96 4.39
CA ALA A 112 6.89 5.65 4.37
C ALA A 112 7.76 4.57 3.72
N TYR A 113 8.43 4.85 2.61
CA TYR A 113 9.34 3.89 1.96
C TYR A 113 10.55 3.56 2.85
N ILE A 114 11.10 4.53 3.58
CA ILE A 114 12.19 4.29 4.53
C ILE A 114 11.70 3.33 5.64
N ILE A 115 10.53 3.59 6.22
CA ILE A 115 9.92 2.74 7.26
C ILE A 115 9.62 1.35 6.71
N TRP A 116 9.06 1.26 5.50
CA TRP A 116 8.76 0.02 4.80
C TRP A 116 10.02 -0.82 4.60
N ASN A 117 11.06 -0.22 4.03
CA ASN A 117 12.34 -0.88 3.79
C ASN A 117 13.05 -1.26 5.09
N TYR A 118 12.90 -0.46 6.15
CA TYR A 118 13.36 -0.85 7.49
C TYR A 118 12.61 -2.09 8.00
N GLY A 119 11.29 -2.16 7.80
CA GLY A 119 10.48 -3.34 8.09
C GLY A 119 10.97 -4.57 7.33
N ILE A 120 11.16 -4.46 6.01
CA ILE A 120 11.67 -5.56 5.18
C ILE A 120 13.03 -6.04 5.70
N LYS A 121 13.94 -5.12 6.04
CA LYS A 121 15.26 -5.45 6.58
C LYS A 121 15.18 -6.18 7.92
N LYS A 122 14.32 -5.72 8.82
CA LYS A 122 14.25 -6.22 10.21
C LYS A 122 13.45 -7.52 10.37
N ILE A 123 12.30 -7.61 9.71
CA ILE A 123 11.33 -8.72 9.90
C ILE A 123 11.05 -9.51 8.62
N GLY A 124 11.60 -9.09 7.49
CA GLY A 124 11.44 -9.75 6.19
C GLY A 124 10.23 -9.27 5.38
N ALA A 125 10.29 -9.52 4.07
CA ALA A 125 9.28 -9.12 3.08
C ALA A 125 7.87 -9.62 3.43
N VAL A 126 7.70 -10.93 3.68
CA VAL A 126 6.37 -11.54 3.94
C VAL A 126 5.70 -10.94 5.18
N ARG A 127 6.45 -10.74 6.26
CA ARG A 127 5.88 -10.17 7.50
C ARG A 127 5.52 -8.70 7.33
N THR A 128 6.35 -7.95 6.59
CA THR A 128 6.11 -6.54 6.28
C THR A 128 4.86 -6.38 5.42
N ALA A 129 4.73 -7.18 4.36
CA ALA A 129 3.54 -7.24 3.50
C ALA A 129 2.25 -7.52 4.29
N ALA A 130 2.30 -8.39 5.30
CA ALA A 130 1.14 -8.64 6.15
C ALA A 130 0.67 -7.41 6.97
N TYR A 131 1.56 -6.46 7.29
CA TYR A 131 1.14 -5.18 7.91
C TYR A 131 0.46 -4.24 6.92
N GLN A 132 0.76 -4.33 5.63
CA GLN A 132 0.15 -3.47 4.60
C GLN A 132 -1.36 -3.70 4.51
N ASN A 133 -1.85 -4.88 4.89
CA ASN A 133 -3.28 -5.15 4.99
C ASN A 133 -4.01 -4.27 6.02
N LEU A 134 -3.30 -3.62 6.96
CA LEU A 134 -3.91 -2.64 7.87
C LEU A 134 -4.24 -1.31 7.18
N VAL A 135 -3.63 -0.99 6.03
CA VAL A 135 -3.86 0.27 5.32
C VAL A 135 -5.35 0.54 5.07
N PRO A 136 -6.17 -0.39 4.53
CA PRO A 136 -7.59 -0.12 4.34
C PRO A 136 -8.35 0.11 5.67
N VAL A 137 -7.98 -0.58 6.75
CA VAL A 137 -8.60 -0.37 8.07
C VAL A 137 -8.27 1.01 8.62
N LEU A 138 -7.00 1.42 8.52
CA LEU A 138 -6.57 2.76 8.90
C LEU A 138 -7.22 3.83 8.01
N GLY A 139 -7.40 3.54 6.72
CA GLY A 139 -8.15 4.38 5.79
C GLY A 139 -9.56 4.65 6.29
N LEU A 140 -10.31 3.62 6.68
CA LEU A 140 -11.66 3.78 7.25
C LEU A 140 -11.65 4.57 8.56
N VAL A 141 -10.68 4.33 9.44
CA VAL A 141 -10.56 5.08 10.70
C VAL A 141 -10.30 6.56 10.43
N PHE A 142 -9.40 6.88 9.51
CA PHE A 142 -9.14 8.27 9.15
C PHE A 142 -10.30 8.91 8.38
N GLY A 143 -10.99 8.17 7.52
CA GLY A 143 -12.22 8.64 6.86
C GLY A 143 -13.30 9.02 7.88
N LEU A 144 -13.57 8.14 8.85
CA LEU A 144 -14.53 8.41 9.91
C LEU A 144 -14.10 9.58 10.82
N VAL A 145 -12.85 9.61 11.29
CA VAL A 145 -12.40 10.58 12.31
C VAL A 145 -12.04 11.95 11.72
N LEU A 146 -11.36 11.98 10.57
CA LEU A 146 -10.85 13.22 9.98
C LEU A 146 -11.79 13.80 8.93
N LEU A 147 -12.48 12.94 8.16
CA LEU A 147 -13.36 13.37 7.08
C LEU A 147 -14.85 13.33 7.46
N GLY A 148 -15.19 12.68 8.59
CA GLY A 148 -16.58 12.55 9.05
C GLY A 148 -17.41 11.59 8.20
N GLU A 149 -16.77 10.63 7.52
CA GLU A 149 -17.45 9.64 6.68
C GLU A 149 -18.29 8.67 7.52
N GLU A 150 -19.51 8.39 7.05
CA GLU A 150 -20.34 7.34 7.62
C GLU A 150 -19.94 5.99 7.03
N LEU A 151 -19.57 5.05 7.90
CA LEU A 151 -19.15 3.72 7.46
C LEU A 151 -20.35 2.78 7.35
N SER A 152 -20.40 2.01 6.26
CA SER A 152 -21.39 0.96 6.09
C SER A 152 -21.11 -0.25 6.99
N VAL A 153 -22.14 -1.04 7.27
CA VAL A 153 -22.01 -2.29 8.04
C VAL A 153 -20.97 -3.24 7.42
N LEU A 154 -20.90 -3.27 6.07
CA LEU A 154 -19.91 -4.08 5.35
C LEU A 154 -18.47 -3.61 5.62
N GLN A 155 -18.23 -2.30 5.72
CA GLN A 155 -16.91 -1.77 6.06
C GLN A 155 -16.49 -2.15 7.48
N TYR A 156 -17.41 -2.13 8.46
CA TYR A 156 -17.13 -2.62 9.81
C TYR A 156 -16.78 -4.11 9.85
N ILE A 157 -17.57 -4.95 9.14
CA ILE A 157 -17.30 -6.40 9.03
C ILE A 157 -15.95 -6.63 8.36
N GLY A 158 -15.69 -5.92 7.26
CA GLY A 158 -14.44 -6.00 6.51
C GLY A 158 -13.23 -5.64 7.37
N ALA A 159 -13.31 -4.56 8.16
CA ALA A 159 -12.27 -4.18 9.09
C ALA A 159 -12.00 -5.26 10.15
N ALA A 160 -13.05 -5.84 10.73
CA ALA A 160 -12.93 -6.93 11.71
C ALA A 160 -12.27 -8.18 11.10
N LEU A 161 -12.63 -8.54 9.86
CA LEU A 161 -12.04 -9.66 9.12
C LEU A 161 -10.55 -9.44 8.84
N VAL A 162 -10.16 -8.23 8.44
CA VAL A 162 -8.74 -7.88 8.22
C VAL A 162 -7.93 -8.03 9.52
N ILE A 163 -8.40 -7.45 10.62
CA ILE A 163 -7.72 -7.53 11.92
C ILE A 163 -7.58 -9.00 12.34
N THR A 164 -8.66 -9.77 12.26
CA THR A 164 -8.68 -11.20 12.60
C THR A 164 -7.71 -12.00 11.73
N GLY A 165 -7.72 -11.76 10.42
CA GLY A 165 -6.83 -12.42 9.47
C GLY A 165 -5.35 -12.16 9.79
N ILE A 166 -4.99 -10.92 10.13
CA ILE A 166 -3.62 -10.55 10.52
C ILE A 166 -3.22 -11.23 11.82
N VAL A 167 -4.08 -11.25 12.83
CA VAL A 167 -3.82 -11.93 14.12
C VAL A 167 -3.59 -13.42 13.88
N LEU A 168 -4.47 -14.09 13.13
CA LEU A 168 -4.35 -15.51 12.78
C LEU A 168 -3.05 -15.82 12.02
N ALA A 169 -2.69 -14.99 11.05
CA ALA A 169 -1.45 -15.14 10.29
C ALA A 169 -0.19 -15.04 11.18
N ARG A 170 -0.28 -14.31 12.30
CA ARG A 170 0.84 -14.04 13.22
C ARG A 170 0.95 -14.99 14.40
N LEU A 171 -0.17 -15.54 14.90
CA LEU A 171 -0.17 -16.39 16.10
C LEU A 171 0.80 -17.59 16.01
N LYS A 172 1.16 -18.07 14.81
CA LYS A 172 2.18 -19.12 14.62
C LYS A 172 3.56 -18.64 14.20
N LEU A 173 3.74 -17.39 13.74
CA LEU A 173 5.07 -16.83 13.49
C LEU A 173 5.90 -16.77 14.78
N ASN A 174 5.26 -16.51 15.92
CA ASN A 174 5.91 -16.55 17.24
C ASN A 174 6.21 -17.97 17.74
N ARG A 175 5.53 -19.02 17.24
CA ARG A 175 5.82 -20.42 17.62
C ARG A 175 6.91 -21.07 16.77
N ILE A 176 7.18 -20.58 15.57
CA ILE A 176 8.17 -21.17 14.64
C ILE A 176 9.58 -20.59 14.86
N PHE A 177 9.70 -19.35 15.35
CA PHE A 177 11.00 -18.69 15.60
C PHE A 177 11.43 -18.69 17.08
N LYS A 178 10.69 -19.39 17.94
CA LYS A 178 11.04 -19.60 19.36
C LYS A 178 11.53 -21.04 19.64
N LYS A 179 11.93 -21.77 18.60
CA LYS A 179 12.69 -23.02 18.69
C LYS A 179 14.02 -22.82 17.98
#